data_AF-A0A5J4Z1K1-F1
#
_entry.id   AF-A0A5J4Z1K1-F1
#
_cell.length_a   1.000
_cell.length_b   1.000
_cell.length_c   1.000
_cell.angle_alpha   90.00
_cell.angle_beta   90.00
_cell.angle_gamma   90.00
#
_symmetry.space_group_name_H-M   'P 1'
#
loop_
_entity.id
_entity.type
_entity.pdbx_description
1 polymer ?
#
loop_
_entity_poly.entity_id
_entity_poly.type
_entity_poly.pdbx_seq_one_letter_code
_entity_poly.pdbx_strand_id
1 'polypeptide(L)'
;MAFIGAGVGSLRTRSDVCEHPRPCRRRGRAKPYVCSSRSLSGAQEQFRQQQGDGAATARSRAILNSTHSPAVEPWILMPGKFDALHLGHFQLLQSACRLGTPVLLTFSGMGKVLGWDPRRRPMLWEAERNDILAEWGRKLGKDIRCETLPFDDIRSLSPEQFIDQVIVERFHASGVVCGYDWRFGFKAQGSADTLCELAKPRGLQVDVIEKIRMHELEVSSTRVRELLETYGDVREAKALLGRYYRLRGRVVAPSDSIHLLNQWSGSQVHVDGSKGLILTDIVNFFPRAGRYETCITFDGRTAPLWGAARLCRSALDEQQDRRNMDLIILEDAQHLWREDMGCATVELRNWIEP
;
A
#
# COMPACT_ATOMS: atom_id res chain seq x y z
N MET A 1 -16.86 -63.44 -30.79
CA MET A 1 -15.97 -63.89 -29.71
C MET A 1 -16.30 -63.09 -28.45
N ALA A 2 -16.81 -63.80 -27.44
CA ALA A 2 -17.13 -63.46 -26.03
C ALA A 2 -17.25 -61.96 -25.62
N PHE A 3 -18.47 -61.44 -25.39
CA PHE A 3 -19.26 -61.34 -24.12
C PHE A 3 -18.67 -60.33 -23.10
N ILE A 4 -19.21 -59.11 -22.92
CA ILE A 4 -20.37 -58.67 -22.06
C ILE A 4 -20.12 -58.99 -20.57
N GLY A 5 -20.30 -58.12 -19.56
CA GLY A 5 -21.03 -56.85 -19.50
C GLY A 5 -21.02 -56.20 -18.10
N ALA A 6 -21.96 -55.26 -17.96
CA ALA A 6 -22.12 -54.23 -16.94
C ALA A 6 -22.53 -54.70 -15.54
N GLY A 7 -22.40 -53.80 -14.56
CA GLY A 7 -23.06 -53.89 -13.26
C GLY A 7 -23.14 -52.53 -12.55
N VAL A 8 -24.27 -51.84 -12.72
CA VAL A 8 -24.70 -50.67 -11.94
C VAL A 8 -25.75 -51.15 -10.94
N GLY A 9 -25.75 -50.65 -9.70
CA GLY A 9 -26.82 -50.81 -8.71
C GLY A 9 -26.31 -50.64 -7.28
N SER A 10 -26.49 -49.48 -6.63
CA SER A 10 -27.71 -48.98 -5.97
C SER A 10 -27.81 -49.37 -4.48
N LEU A 11 -27.72 -48.33 -3.64
CA LEU A 11 -28.37 -48.10 -2.34
C LEU A 11 -28.18 -49.13 -1.21
N ARG A 12 -27.58 -48.66 -0.11
CA ARG A 12 -28.23 -48.68 1.22
C ARG A 12 -27.57 -47.73 2.22
N THR A 13 -28.45 -47.09 2.96
CA THR A 13 -28.34 -46.16 4.07
C THR A 13 -27.64 -46.74 5.32
N ARG A 14 -26.87 -45.91 6.02
CA ARG A 14 -26.72 -45.78 7.49
C ARG A 14 -25.66 -44.69 7.74
N SER A 15 -26.04 -43.47 8.10
CA SER A 15 -26.15 -42.99 9.48
C SER A 15 -24.94 -43.35 10.34
N ASP A 16 -23.94 -42.47 10.40
CA ASP A 16 -23.11 -42.30 11.59
C ASP A 16 -22.73 -40.82 11.75
N VAL A 17 -23.26 -40.28 12.84
CA VAL A 17 -22.94 -39.02 13.48
C VAL A 17 -21.66 -39.24 14.29
N CYS A 18 -20.70 -38.32 14.18
CA CYS A 18 -19.64 -37.95 15.15
C CYS A 18 -18.52 -37.25 14.34
N GLU A 19 -17.81 -36.22 14.76
CA GLU A 19 -17.77 -35.39 15.97
C GLU A 19 -16.88 -34.17 15.60
N HIS A 20 -17.14 -33.02 16.22
CA HIS A 20 -16.39 -31.77 16.03
C HIS A 20 -14.92 -31.89 16.44
N PRO A 21 -13.95 -31.29 15.72
CA PRO A 21 -12.66 -30.96 16.32
C PRO A 21 -12.79 -29.66 17.13
N ARG A 22 -12.69 -29.79 18.46
CA ARG A 22 -12.59 -28.68 19.42
C ARG A 22 -11.30 -27.87 19.20
N PRO A 23 -11.30 -26.56 19.55
CA PRO A 23 -10.18 -25.68 19.32
C PRO A 23 -9.06 -25.86 20.35
N CYS A 24 -7.82 -25.82 19.86
CA CYS A 24 -6.60 -25.86 20.66
C CYS A 24 -6.50 -24.62 21.57
N ARG A 25 -6.61 -24.83 22.88
CA ARG A 25 -6.35 -23.82 23.91
C ARG A 25 -4.84 -23.68 24.11
N ARG A 26 -4.26 -22.54 23.71
CA ARG A 26 -3.06 -22.00 24.37
C ARG A 26 -3.40 -20.64 24.97
N ARG A 27 -3.58 -20.63 26.30
CA ARG A 27 -3.68 -19.43 27.12
C ARG A 27 -2.27 -18.86 27.31
N GLY A 28 -1.98 -17.75 26.65
CA GLY A 28 -0.93 -16.81 27.06
C GLY A 28 -1.62 -15.53 27.50
N ARG A 29 -1.52 -15.18 28.79
CA ARG A 29 -2.02 -13.91 29.34
C ARG A 29 -1.21 -12.77 28.72
N ALA A 30 -1.80 -11.99 27.81
CA ALA A 30 -1.29 -10.68 27.46
C ALA A 30 -1.58 -9.71 28.63
N LYS A 31 -0.54 -9.10 29.18
CA LYS A 31 -0.66 -7.96 30.10
C LYS A 31 -1.03 -6.72 29.26
N PRO A 32 -2.02 -5.91 29.65
CA PRO A 32 -2.20 -4.60 29.04
C PRO A 32 -1.07 -3.68 29.48
N TYR A 33 -0.27 -3.19 28.54
CA TYR A 33 0.65 -2.08 28.79
C TYR A 33 -0.13 -0.77 28.72
N VAL A 34 -0.18 -0.07 29.86
CA VAL A 34 -0.70 1.30 29.96
C VAL A 34 0.46 2.23 29.61
N CYS A 35 0.48 2.75 28.39
CA CYS A 35 1.16 4.00 28.08
C CYS A 35 0.13 5.13 28.24
N SER A 36 0.48 6.15 29.02
CA SER A 36 -0.44 7.16 29.56
C SER A 36 -1.32 7.84 28.50
N SER A 37 -2.60 7.47 28.46
CA SER A 37 -3.65 8.29 27.86
C SER A 37 -4.18 9.25 28.93
N ARG A 38 -3.89 10.55 28.80
CA ARG A 38 -4.71 11.55 29.48
C ARG A 38 -6.04 11.62 28.74
N SER A 39 -7.07 11.05 29.35
CA SER A 39 -8.46 11.27 28.99
C SER A 39 -8.85 12.72 29.29
N LEU A 40 -9.30 13.44 28.27
CA LEU A 40 -10.10 14.66 28.45
C LEU A 40 -11.47 14.37 27.84
N SER A 41 -12.38 13.91 28.69
CA SER A 41 -13.82 13.99 28.47
C SER A 41 -14.39 14.99 29.49
N GLY A 42 -15.14 15.97 29.00
CA GLY A 42 -15.94 16.87 29.81
C GLY A 42 -15.48 18.33 29.81
N ALA A 43 -16.03 19.12 28.89
CA ALA A 43 -16.50 20.49 29.16
C ALA A 43 -17.09 21.07 27.86
N GLN A 44 -18.37 20.80 27.62
CA GLN A 44 -19.23 21.78 26.98
C GLN A 44 -19.54 22.88 28.01
N GLU A 45 -19.85 24.07 27.51
CA GLU A 45 -20.34 25.27 28.21
C GLU A 45 -19.26 26.16 28.87
N GLN A 46 -18.94 27.27 28.20
CA GLN A 46 -19.20 28.66 28.65
C GLN A 46 -18.22 29.63 27.95
N PHE A 47 -18.65 30.13 26.79
CA PHE A 47 -18.14 31.39 26.24
C PHE A 47 -19.00 32.52 26.79
N ARG A 48 -18.48 33.30 27.74
CA ARG A 48 -18.98 34.65 28.01
C ARG A 48 -17.87 35.53 28.58
N GLN A 49 -17.50 36.51 27.75
CA GLN A 49 -17.02 37.86 28.08
C GLN A 49 -16.43 38.11 29.48
N GLN A 50 -15.20 38.63 29.53
CA GLN A 50 -14.94 39.99 30.02
C GLN A 50 -13.48 40.42 29.77
N GLN A 51 -13.34 41.55 29.07
CA GLN A 51 -12.16 42.41 29.12
C GLN A 51 -12.25 43.29 30.37
N GLY A 52 -11.12 43.64 30.99
CA GLY A 52 -11.06 44.62 32.06
C GLY A 52 -9.70 44.69 32.76
N ASP A 53 -8.90 45.65 32.30
CA ASP A 53 -7.74 46.37 32.87
C ASP A 53 -7.28 46.12 34.33
N GLY A 54 -5.95 46.12 34.51
CA GLY A 54 -5.31 46.31 35.82
C GLY A 54 -3.79 46.16 35.79
N ALA A 55 -3.08 47.29 35.73
CA ALA A 55 -1.62 47.39 35.73
C ALA A 55 -0.99 47.12 37.12
N ALA A 56 0.19 46.47 37.17
CA ALA A 56 1.36 46.90 37.95
C ALA A 56 2.54 45.89 37.94
N THR A 57 3.63 46.33 37.31
CA THR A 57 5.05 46.19 37.74
C THR A 57 5.62 44.84 38.19
N ALA A 58 6.50 44.26 37.37
CA ALA A 58 7.78 43.70 37.83
C ALA A 58 8.81 43.71 36.68
N ARG A 59 10.01 44.18 36.99
CA ARG A 59 11.13 44.41 36.06
C ARG A 59 11.59 43.12 35.39
N SER A 60 11.30 42.97 34.10
CA SER A 60 11.91 41.95 33.26
C SER A 60 13.21 42.48 32.67
N ARG A 61 14.33 41.93 33.14
CA ARG A 61 15.64 41.99 32.48
C ARG A 61 15.46 41.58 31.02
N ALA A 62 15.76 42.49 30.10
CA ALA A 62 15.92 42.16 28.69
C ALA A 62 17.05 41.14 28.57
N ILE A 63 16.71 39.89 28.23
CA ILE A 63 17.67 38.94 27.66
C ILE A 63 17.45 38.99 26.16
N LEU A 64 18.56 39.34 25.51
CA LEU A 64 18.75 39.58 24.10
C LEU A 64 18.22 38.43 23.23
N ASN A 65 17.60 38.81 22.12
CA ASN A 65 17.39 38.06 20.88
C ASN A 65 18.22 36.77 20.77
N SER A 66 17.56 35.61 20.86
CA SER A 66 17.98 34.46 20.07
C SER A 66 17.20 34.50 18.77
N THR A 67 17.91 34.75 17.68
CA THR A 67 17.47 34.36 16.34
C THR A 67 17.25 32.85 16.36
N HIS A 68 16.02 32.41 16.65
CA HIS A 68 15.62 31.04 16.39
C HIS A 68 15.64 30.88 14.87
N SER A 69 16.75 30.34 14.34
CA SER A 69 16.62 29.45 13.18
C SER A 69 15.52 28.46 13.54
N PRO A 70 14.52 28.23 12.67
CA PRO A 70 13.49 27.25 12.98
C PRO A 70 14.20 25.95 13.31
N ALA A 71 14.02 25.45 14.54
CA ALA A 71 14.61 24.20 14.96
C ALA A 71 14.19 23.14 13.94
N VAL A 72 15.15 22.48 13.30
CA VAL A 72 14.84 21.39 12.37
C VAL A 72 14.09 20.35 13.18
N GLU A 73 12.84 20.09 12.82
CA GLU A 73 12.04 19.09 13.51
C GLU A 73 12.75 17.73 13.45
N PRO A 74 12.78 16.98 14.56
CA PRO A 74 13.45 15.70 14.59
C PRO A 74 12.84 14.71 13.59
N TRP A 75 13.68 13.88 12.96
CA TRP A 75 13.19 12.84 12.06
C TRP A 75 12.61 11.68 12.87
N ILE A 76 11.45 11.23 12.43
CA ILE A 76 10.74 10.08 12.98
C ILE A 76 10.64 9.04 11.87
N LEU A 77 11.41 7.97 12.02
CA LEU A 77 11.50 6.94 10.99
C LEU A 77 10.33 5.98 11.09
N MET A 78 9.76 5.66 9.94
CA MET A 78 8.76 4.61 9.77
C MET A 78 9.36 3.53 8.87
N PRO A 79 10.03 2.51 9.41
CA PRO A 79 10.59 1.43 8.62
C PRO A 79 9.50 0.48 8.11
N GLY A 80 9.53 0.15 6.81
CA GLY A 80 8.53 -0.75 6.22
C GLY A 80 8.63 -0.88 4.70
N LYS A 81 7.94 -1.87 4.15
CA LYS A 81 7.89 -2.07 2.68
C LYS A 81 7.05 -1.01 1.98
N PHE A 82 5.98 -0.54 2.62
CA PHE A 82 5.04 0.44 2.09
C PHE A 82 4.49 0.13 0.68
N ASP A 83 4.30 -1.16 0.37
CA ASP A 83 3.98 -1.64 -0.99
C ASP A 83 2.70 -0.98 -1.53
N ALA A 84 1.63 -0.96 -0.73
CA ALA A 84 0.32 -0.43 -1.14
C ALA A 84 -0.01 0.99 -0.64
N LEU A 85 0.75 1.56 0.31
CA LEU A 85 0.35 2.78 1.04
C LEU A 85 -1.15 2.77 1.46
N HIS A 86 -1.59 1.71 2.13
CA HIS A 86 -2.96 1.58 2.64
C HIS A 86 -3.20 2.42 3.90
N LEU A 87 -4.45 2.47 4.39
CA LEU A 87 -4.83 3.23 5.59
C LEU A 87 -4.02 2.86 6.84
N GLY A 88 -3.57 1.60 6.96
CA GLY A 88 -2.65 1.21 8.03
C GLY A 88 -1.33 2.01 8.02
N HIS A 89 -0.76 2.29 6.85
CA HIS A 89 0.45 3.12 6.75
C HIS A 89 0.13 4.60 7.02
N PHE A 90 -1.06 5.07 6.65
CA PHE A 90 -1.51 6.42 6.98
C PHE A 90 -1.61 6.63 8.50
N GLN A 91 -2.00 5.62 9.27
CA GLN A 91 -2.01 5.72 10.73
C GLN A 91 -0.61 5.78 11.35
N LEU A 92 0.35 5.00 10.84
CA LEU A 92 1.77 5.15 11.23
C LEU A 92 2.25 6.58 11.00
N LEU A 93 1.93 7.11 9.82
CA LEU A 93 2.27 8.47 9.43
C LEU A 93 1.64 9.53 10.35
N GLN A 94 0.36 9.39 10.67
CA GLN A 94 -0.31 10.28 11.61
C GLN A 94 0.40 10.32 12.97
N SER A 95 0.91 9.18 13.44
CA SER A 95 1.67 9.18 14.70
C SER A 95 3.04 9.81 14.56
N ALA A 96 3.77 9.49 13.49
CA ALA A 96 5.08 10.09 13.22
C ALA A 96 4.98 11.63 13.11
N CYS A 97 3.94 12.16 12.47
CA CYS A 97 3.68 13.60 12.39
C CYS A 97 3.49 14.27 13.76
N ARG A 98 2.97 13.56 14.77
CA ARG A 98 2.83 14.11 16.13
C ARG A 98 4.17 14.19 16.87
N LEU A 99 5.15 13.37 16.49
CA LEU A 99 6.46 13.28 17.14
C LEU A 99 7.52 14.15 16.44
N GLY A 100 7.39 14.41 15.13
CA GLY A 100 8.36 15.21 14.36
C GLY A 100 8.11 15.20 12.85
N THR A 101 9.19 15.25 12.06
CA THR A 101 9.15 15.10 10.60
C THR A 101 9.08 13.61 10.25
N PRO A 102 8.00 13.13 9.61
CA PRO A 102 7.87 11.73 9.24
C PRO A 102 8.78 11.36 8.07
N VAL A 103 9.47 10.23 8.18
CA VAL A 103 10.31 9.69 7.12
C VAL A 103 9.97 8.21 6.94
N LEU A 104 9.39 7.87 5.79
CA LEU A 104 9.23 6.48 5.40
C LEU A 104 10.61 5.93 5.06
N LEU A 105 11.06 4.90 5.78
CA LEU A 105 12.28 4.17 5.47
C LEU A 105 11.90 2.86 4.76
N THR A 106 12.05 2.84 3.45
CA THR A 106 11.75 1.67 2.61
C THR A 106 13.01 1.00 2.08
N PHE A 107 12.84 -0.15 1.42
CA PHE A 107 13.92 -1.05 1.07
C PHE A 107 13.82 -1.51 -0.39
N SER A 108 14.90 -1.34 -1.15
CA SER A 108 15.02 -1.82 -2.53
C SER A 108 15.67 -3.21 -2.57
N GLY A 109 15.47 -3.95 -3.66
CA GLY A 109 16.13 -5.24 -3.89
C GLY A 109 15.65 -6.41 -3.01
N MET A 110 14.74 -6.19 -2.05
CA MET A 110 14.28 -7.22 -1.12
C MET A 110 13.72 -8.47 -1.82
N GLY A 111 12.92 -8.30 -2.89
CA GLY A 111 12.35 -9.43 -3.62
C GLY A 111 13.42 -10.33 -4.26
N LYS A 112 14.48 -9.73 -4.80
CA LYS A 112 15.62 -10.48 -5.36
C LYS A 112 16.38 -11.22 -4.26
N VAL A 113 16.69 -10.53 -3.17
CA VAL A 113 17.46 -11.09 -2.04
C VAL A 113 16.71 -12.22 -1.34
N LEU A 114 15.38 -12.11 -1.21
CA LEU A 114 14.52 -13.11 -0.55
C LEU A 114 13.96 -14.17 -1.52
N GLY A 115 14.34 -14.15 -2.80
CA GLY A 115 13.89 -15.14 -3.78
C GLY A 115 12.38 -15.09 -4.06
N TRP A 116 11.75 -13.91 -4.01
CA TRP A 116 10.36 -13.76 -4.43
C TRP A 116 10.21 -14.00 -5.92
N ASP A 117 9.02 -14.41 -6.34
CA ASP A 117 8.68 -14.54 -7.76
C ASP A 117 9.06 -13.24 -8.52
N PRO A 118 9.96 -13.30 -9.52
CA PRO A 118 10.36 -12.15 -10.33
C PRO A 118 9.18 -11.47 -11.04
N ARG A 119 8.06 -12.18 -11.23
CA ARG A 119 6.82 -11.68 -11.83
C ARG A 119 6.02 -10.79 -10.87
N ARG A 120 6.36 -10.77 -9.57
CA ARG A 120 5.65 -9.99 -8.57
C ARG A 120 5.90 -8.49 -8.75
N ARG A 121 5.03 -7.81 -9.49
CA ARG A 121 5.05 -6.34 -9.63
C ARG A 121 4.71 -5.62 -8.32
N PRO A 122 5.29 -4.43 -8.07
CA PRO A 122 4.91 -3.58 -6.94
C PRO A 122 3.46 -3.12 -7.07
N MET A 123 2.80 -2.78 -5.96
CA MET A 123 1.41 -2.28 -6.05
C MET A 123 1.33 -0.86 -6.60
N LEU A 124 2.38 -0.06 -6.36
CA LEU A 124 2.48 1.33 -6.80
C LEU A 124 3.72 1.50 -7.68
N TRP A 125 3.62 2.39 -8.67
CA TRP A 125 4.81 2.92 -9.33
C TRP A 125 5.38 4.10 -8.54
N GLU A 126 6.62 4.48 -8.84
CA GLU A 126 7.36 5.47 -8.04
C GLU A 126 6.69 6.85 -7.99
N ALA A 127 6.25 7.37 -9.15
CA ALA A 127 5.55 8.66 -9.18
C ALA A 127 4.21 8.63 -8.40
N GLU A 128 3.45 7.53 -8.47
CA GLU A 128 2.21 7.41 -7.67
C GLU A 128 2.48 7.45 -6.18
N ARG A 129 3.56 6.79 -5.71
CA ARG A 129 3.97 6.88 -4.32
C ARG A 129 4.18 8.34 -3.90
N ASN A 130 4.90 9.11 -4.71
CA ASN A 130 5.17 10.51 -4.41
C ASN A 130 3.88 11.34 -4.40
N ASP A 131 2.96 11.10 -5.33
CA ASP A 131 1.65 11.78 -5.36
C ASP A 131 0.82 11.50 -4.10
N ILE A 132 0.79 10.24 -3.65
CA ILE A 132 0.07 9.84 -2.43
C ILE A 132 0.70 10.49 -1.20
N LEU A 133 2.04 10.48 -1.09
CA LEU A 133 2.73 11.11 0.03
C LEU A 133 2.52 12.62 0.02
N ALA A 134 2.56 13.28 -1.14
CA ALA A 134 2.24 14.71 -1.24
C ALA A 134 0.78 15.02 -0.84
N GLU A 135 -0.17 14.16 -1.22
CA GLU A 135 -1.56 14.29 -0.78
C GLU A 135 -1.71 14.13 0.74
N TRP A 136 -1.07 13.11 1.32
CA TRP A 136 -1.07 12.89 2.76
C TRP A 136 -0.38 14.03 3.51
N GLY A 137 0.71 14.57 2.98
CA GLY A 137 1.44 15.69 3.55
C GLY A 137 0.59 16.95 3.61
N ARG A 138 -0.11 17.27 2.50
CA ARG A 138 -1.10 18.37 2.48
C ARG A 138 -2.22 18.18 3.49
N LYS A 139 -2.76 16.94 3.61
CA LYS A 139 -3.81 16.62 4.58
C LYS A 139 -3.36 16.78 6.04
N LEU A 140 -2.10 16.48 6.32
CA LEU A 140 -1.54 16.53 7.68
C LEU A 140 -0.80 17.84 7.99
N GLY A 141 -0.64 18.72 7.00
CA GLY A 141 0.14 19.95 7.14
C GLY A 141 1.63 19.70 7.41
N LYS A 142 2.19 18.59 6.90
CA LYS A 142 3.60 18.19 7.11
C LYS A 142 4.26 17.77 5.81
N ASP A 143 5.54 18.10 5.67
CA ASP A 143 6.39 17.47 4.65
C ASP A 143 6.62 16.00 5.01
N ILE A 144 6.55 15.12 4.01
CA ILE A 144 6.72 13.68 4.20
C ILE A 144 7.86 13.22 3.33
N ARG A 145 8.87 12.64 3.96
CA ARG A 145 10.05 12.14 3.27
C ARG A 145 9.95 10.64 3.05
N CYS A 146 10.62 10.15 2.02
CA CYS A 146 10.73 8.73 1.73
C CYS A 146 12.19 8.41 1.36
N GLU A 147 12.86 7.67 2.23
CA GLU A 147 14.23 7.24 2.07
C GLU A 147 14.27 5.76 1.72
N THR A 148 15.15 5.37 0.80
CA THR A 148 15.27 3.98 0.33
C THR A 148 16.67 3.44 0.60
N LEU A 149 16.75 2.32 1.30
CA LEU A 149 18.00 1.58 1.49
C LEU A 149 18.04 0.32 0.63
N PRO A 150 19.20 -0.05 0.05
CA PRO A 150 19.39 -1.41 -0.45
C PRO A 150 19.19 -2.41 0.69
N PHE A 151 18.30 -3.38 0.49
CA PHE A 151 18.04 -4.39 1.53
C PHE A 151 19.30 -5.22 1.83
N ASP A 152 20.18 -5.42 0.86
CA ASP A 152 21.42 -6.19 1.04
C ASP A 152 22.37 -5.55 2.07
N ASP A 153 22.43 -4.21 2.12
CA ASP A 153 23.29 -3.47 3.05
C ASP A 153 22.90 -3.69 4.51
N ILE A 154 21.62 -3.96 4.78
CA ILE A 154 21.07 -4.04 6.14
C ILE A 154 20.69 -5.47 6.56
N ARG A 155 20.64 -6.43 5.63
CA ARG A 155 20.04 -7.75 5.91
C ARG A 155 20.82 -8.58 6.93
N SER A 156 22.11 -8.30 7.10
CA SER A 156 23.03 -9.01 8.01
C SER A 156 23.14 -8.36 9.39
N LEU A 157 22.61 -7.15 9.57
CA LEU A 157 22.70 -6.41 10.83
C LEU A 157 21.85 -7.08 11.91
N SER A 158 22.40 -7.27 13.11
CA SER A 158 21.59 -7.63 14.27
C SER A 158 20.55 -6.54 14.59
N PRO A 159 19.51 -6.81 15.40
CA PRO A 159 18.59 -5.77 15.85
C PRO A 159 19.31 -4.56 16.47
N GLU A 160 20.30 -4.79 17.35
CA GLU A 160 21.13 -3.74 17.96
C GLU A 160 21.84 -2.89 16.90
N GLN A 161 22.56 -3.56 15.98
CA GLN A 161 23.31 -2.90 14.91
C GLN A 161 22.40 -2.10 13.98
N PHE A 162 21.20 -2.59 13.68
CA PHE A 162 20.24 -1.85 12.88
C PHE A 162 19.81 -0.55 13.59
N ILE A 163 19.53 -0.60 14.89
CA ILE A 163 19.18 0.62 15.65
C ILE A 163 20.37 1.57 15.71
N ASP A 164 21.57 1.10 16.05
CA ASP A 164 22.75 1.96 16.16
C ASP A 164 23.16 2.56 14.82
N GLN A 165 23.45 1.71 13.84
CA GLN A 165 24.09 2.13 12.60
C GLN A 165 23.11 2.81 11.65
N VAL A 166 21.85 2.33 11.61
CA VAL A 166 20.86 2.87 10.67
C VAL A 166 20.05 3.99 11.33
N ILE A 167 19.39 3.73 12.45
CA ILE A 167 18.44 4.68 13.03
C ILE A 167 19.17 5.87 13.68
N VAL A 168 20.19 5.61 14.50
CA VAL A 168 20.89 6.65 15.28
C VAL A 168 22.02 7.31 14.49
N GLU A 169 22.95 6.53 13.94
CA GLU A 169 24.17 7.07 13.32
C GLU A 169 23.91 7.61 11.91
N ARG A 170 23.22 6.86 11.05
CA ARG A 170 23.01 7.27 9.66
C ARG A 170 21.91 8.32 9.49
N PHE A 171 20.78 8.14 10.16
CA PHE A 171 19.63 9.02 9.99
C PHE A 171 19.47 10.06 11.10
N HIS A 172 20.23 9.96 12.20
CA HIS A 172 20.11 10.85 13.36
C HIS A 172 18.65 10.99 13.83
N ALA A 173 17.89 9.90 13.74
CA ALA A 173 16.48 9.91 14.07
C ALA A 173 16.29 10.08 15.57
N SER A 174 15.25 10.82 15.98
CA SER A 174 14.89 10.94 17.39
C SER A 174 13.79 9.95 17.80
N GLY A 175 13.22 9.23 16.83
CA GLY A 175 12.24 8.20 17.13
C GLY A 175 11.89 7.30 15.96
N VAL A 176 11.14 6.24 16.28
CA VAL A 176 10.67 5.23 15.34
C VAL A 176 9.18 4.96 15.57
N VAL A 177 8.41 4.92 14.50
CA VAL A 177 7.00 4.48 14.52
C VAL A 177 6.87 3.22 13.68
N CYS A 178 6.33 2.15 14.26
CA CYS A 178 6.17 0.86 13.57
C CYS A 178 4.84 0.19 13.91
N GLY A 179 4.48 -0.83 13.12
CA GLY A 179 3.36 -1.71 13.46
C GLY A 179 3.74 -2.70 14.57
N TYR A 180 2.76 -3.19 15.33
CA TYR A 180 2.99 -4.19 16.38
C TYR A 180 3.64 -5.50 15.88
N ASP A 181 3.37 -5.87 14.62
CA ASP A 181 3.90 -7.07 13.98
C ASP A 181 5.19 -6.82 13.20
N TRP A 182 5.79 -5.63 13.32
CA TRP A 182 7.03 -5.30 12.64
C TRP A 182 8.18 -6.18 13.15
N ARG A 183 8.96 -6.70 12.20
CA ARG A 183 10.14 -7.51 12.44
C ARG A 183 11.34 -6.92 11.72
N PHE A 184 12.50 -6.95 12.38
CA PHE A 184 13.73 -6.38 11.84
C PHE A 184 14.99 -7.11 12.32
N GLY A 185 16.14 -6.68 11.80
CA GLY A 185 17.43 -7.32 12.05
C GLY A 185 17.58 -8.67 11.35
N PHE A 186 18.77 -9.26 11.49
CA PHE A 186 19.18 -10.48 10.81
C PHE A 186 18.17 -11.60 11.08
N LYS A 187 17.67 -12.20 10.01
CA LYS A 187 16.61 -13.24 10.07
C LYS A 187 15.37 -12.82 10.87
N ALA A 188 15.02 -11.52 10.82
CA ALA A 188 13.84 -10.98 11.48
C ALA A 188 13.82 -11.25 13.00
N GLN A 189 14.97 -11.25 13.67
CA GLN A 189 15.11 -11.58 15.10
C GLN A 189 14.49 -10.53 16.03
N GLY A 190 14.50 -9.25 15.65
CA GLY A 190 13.89 -8.16 16.43
C GLY A 190 12.38 -8.09 16.26
N SER A 191 11.67 -7.79 17.35
CA SER A 191 10.24 -7.43 17.39
C SER A 191 10.04 -5.94 17.74
N ALA A 192 8.80 -5.46 17.72
CA ALA A 192 8.44 -4.18 18.33
C ALA A 192 8.85 -4.10 19.82
N ASP A 193 8.78 -5.20 20.59
CA ASP A 193 9.29 -5.22 21.97
C ASP A 193 10.81 -5.04 22.02
N THR A 194 11.56 -5.73 21.15
CA THR A 194 13.01 -5.55 21.00
C THR A 194 13.33 -4.09 20.65
N LEU A 195 12.56 -3.46 19.75
CA LEU A 195 12.73 -2.05 19.43
C LEU A 195 12.59 -1.17 20.69
N CYS A 196 11.54 -1.38 21.49
CA CYS A 196 11.31 -0.62 22.73
C CYS A 196 12.46 -0.79 23.73
N GLU A 197 12.97 -2.00 23.90
CA GLU A 197 14.11 -2.30 24.78
C GLU A 197 15.38 -1.60 24.32
N LEU A 198 15.69 -1.67 23.02
CA LEU A 198 16.89 -1.08 22.42
C LEU A 198 16.82 0.45 22.34
N ALA A 199 15.62 1.01 22.13
CA ALA A 199 15.40 2.45 21.99
C ALA A 199 15.62 3.22 23.30
N LYS A 200 15.21 2.64 24.43
CA LYS A 200 15.24 3.29 25.75
C LYS A 200 16.62 3.84 26.15
N PRO A 201 17.72 3.06 26.12
CA PRO A 201 19.05 3.59 26.47
C PRO A 201 19.57 4.62 25.47
N ARG A 202 19.00 4.70 24.27
CA ARG A 202 19.39 5.62 23.19
C ARG A 202 18.59 6.91 23.15
N GLY A 203 17.59 7.05 24.04
CA GLY A 203 16.71 8.22 24.07
C GLY A 203 15.77 8.32 22.85
N LEU A 204 15.56 7.22 22.11
CA LEU A 204 14.65 7.19 20.98
C LEU A 204 13.20 7.13 21.46
N GLN A 205 12.36 7.98 20.89
CA GLN A 205 10.90 7.88 21.04
C GLN A 205 10.39 6.72 20.20
N VAL A 206 9.56 5.84 20.78
CA VAL A 206 8.96 4.72 20.04
C VAL A 206 7.45 4.78 20.19
N ASP A 207 6.75 4.67 19.06
CA ASP A 207 5.31 4.42 19.06
C ASP A 207 4.98 3.18 18.23
N VAL A 208 4.28 2.23 18.86
CA VAL A 208 3.91 0.95 18.27
C VAL A 208 2.41 0.97 18.01
N ILE A 209 2.04 0.90 16.73
CA ILE A 209 0.68 1.05 16.27
C ILE A 209 0.04 -0.32 16.04
N GLU A 210 -1.11 -0.52 16.66
CA GLU A 210 -1.99 -1.67 16.42
C GLU A 210 -2.51 -1.67 14.97
N LYS A 211 -2.74 -2.84 14.38
CA LYS A 211 -3.31 -2.89 13.02
C LYS A 211 -4.72 -2.36 12.99
N ILE A 212 -4.99 -1.55 11.97
CA ILE A 212 -6.36 -1.23 11.56
C ILE A 212 -7.04 -2.51 11.12
N ARG A 213 -8.29 -2.67 11.58
CA ARG A 213 -9.21 -3.70 11.09
C ARG A 213 -10.39 -3.05 10.40
N MET A 214 -10.85 -3.68 9.33
CA MET A 214 -12.07 -3.33 8.61
C MET A 214 -12.84 -4.62 8.37
N HIS A 215 -14.08 -4.67 8.87
CA HIS A 215 -14.91 -5.89 8.93
C HIS A 215 -14.16 -7.05 9.62
N GLU A 216 -13.57 -6.78 10.79
CA GLU A 216 -12.73 -7.72 11.58
C GLU A 216 -11.44 -8.22 10.92
N LEU A 217 -11.24 -7.94 9.64
CA LEU A 217 -10.06 -8.34 8.90
C LEU A 217 -9.02 -7.22 8.91
N GLU A 218 -7.74 -7.59 9.01
CA GLU A 218 -6.63 -6.63 9.03
C GLU A 218 -6.50 -5.87 7.70
N VAL A 219 -6.15 -4.59 7.78
CA VAL A 219 -5.76 -3.79 6.62
C VAL A 219 -4.29 -4.07 6.32
N SER A 220 -4.00 -4.74 5.19
CA SER A 220 -2.64 -5.07 4.78
C SER A 220 -2.45 -5.07 3.26
N SER A 221 -1.22 -4.89 2.79
CA SER A 221 -0.90 -4.98 1.36
C SER A 221 -1.21 -6.37 0.77
N THR A 222 -1.08 -7.43 1.58
CA THR A 222 -1.47 -8.80 1.18
C THR A 222 -2.96 -8.88 0.89
N ARG A 223 -3.80 -8.35 1.78
CA ARG A 223 -5.26 -8.34 1.58
C ARG A 223 -5.67 -7.50 0.38
N VAL A 224 -5.04 -6.34 0.17
CA VAL A 224 -5.32 -5.52 -1.03
C VAL A 224 -5.00 -6.31 -2.31
N ARG A 225 -3.86 -7.04 -2.35
CA ARG A 225 -3.54 -7.89 -3.50
C ARG A 225 -4.58 -8.98 -3.72
N GLU A 226 -4.99 -9.67 -2.66
CA GLU A 226 -5.99 -10.73 -2.72
C GLU A 226 -7.35 -10.22 -3.26
N LEU A 227 -7.82 -9.08 -2.77
CA LEU A 227 -9.04 -8.41 -3.25
C LEU A 227 -8.98 -8.13 -4.76
N LEU A 228 -7.86 -7.56 -5.21
CA LEU A 228 -7.68 -7.17 -6.61
C LEU A 228 -7.51 -8.36 -7.55
N GLU A 229 -6.72 -9.36 -7.17
CA GLU A 229 -6.34 -10.48 -8.05
C GLU A 229 -7.32 -11.64 -8.02
N THR A 230 -7.79 -12.04 -6.84
CA THR A 230 -8.69 -13.18 -6.70
C THR A 230 -10.12 -12.79 -7.00
N TYR A 231 -10.57 -11.65 -6.48
CA TYR A 231 -11.99 -11.26 -6.54
C TYR A 231 -12.29 -10.16 -7.56
N GLY A 232 -11.27 -9.39 -7.99
CA GLY A 232 -11.50 -8.19 -8.78
C GLY A 232 -12.19 -7.06 -8.01
N ASP A 233 -12.25 -7.17 -6.67
CA ASP A 233 -13.01 -6.27 -5.80
C ASP A 233 -12.25 -4.96 -5.54
N VAL A 234 -12.37 -4.06 -6.51
CA VAL A 234 -11.76 -2.72 -6.46
C VAL A 234 -12.46 -1.80 -5.45
N ARG A 235 -13.69 -2.10 -5.02
CA ARG A 235 -14.44 -1.28 -4.06
C ARG A 235 -13.94 -1.53 -2.64
N GLU A 236 -13.81 -2.80 -2.24
CA GLU A 236 -13.23 -3.13 -0.94
C GLU A 236 -11.74 -2.75 -0.91
N ALA A 237 -11.00 -2.94 -2.02
CA ALA A 237 -9.63 -2.46 -2.12
C ALA A 237 -9.54 -0.93 -1.89
N LYS A 238 -10.47 -0.14 -2.46
CA LYS A 238 -10.55 1.30 -2.21
C LYS A 238 -10.79 1.61 -0.73
N ALA A 239 -11.65 0.86 -0.06
CA ALA A 239 -11.91 1.04 1.37
C ALA A 239 -10.64 0.84 2.21
N LEU A 240 -9.81 -0.15 1.88
CA LEU A 240 -8.51 -0.38 2.57
C LEU A 240 -7.44 0.66 2.22
N LEU A 241 -7.44 1.14 0.97
CA LEU A 241 -6.44 2.08 0.46
C LEU A 241 -6.74 3.55 0.81
N GLY A 242 -8.01 3.88 1.06
CA GLY A 242 -8.50 5.26 1.18
C GLY A 242 -8.55 6.02 -0.15
N ARG A 243 -8.28 5.33 -1.26
CA ARG A 243 -8.26 5.84 -2.65
C ARG A 243 -8.55 4.69 -3.60
N TYR A 244 -8.97 5.01 -4.82
CA TYR A 244 -9.15 3.97 -5.84
C TYR A 244 -7.80 3.44 -6.33
N TYR A 245 -7.77 2.16 -6.69
CA TYR A 245 -6.59 1.55 -7.26
C TYR A 245 -6.37 2.05 -8.68
N ARG A 246 -5.12 2.40 -9.01
CA ARG A 246 -4.76 2.95 -10.32
C ARG A 246 -3.81 2.00 -11.05
N LEU A 247 -3.98 1.93 -12.35
CA LEU A 247 -3.05 1.30 -13.27
C LEU A 247 -2.41 2.37 -14.12
N ARG A 248 -1.16 2.14 -14.50
CA ARG A 248 -0.40 3.03 -15.38
C ARG A 248 0.16 2.23 -16.55
N GLY A 249 -0.10 2.69 -17.76
CA GLY A 249 0.34 2.03 -18.99
C GLY A 249 0.60 3.00 -20.12
N ARG A 250 1.41 2.57 -21.10
CA ARG A 250 1.73 3.32 -22.30
C ARG A 250 0.59 3.20 -23.32
N VAL A 251 0.12 4.32 -23.84
CA VAL A 251 -0.90 4.34 -24.90
C VAL A 251 -0.25 3.91 -26.22
N VAL A 252 -0.88 2.98 -26.92
CA VAL A 252 -0.39 2.46 -28.19
C VAL A 252 -1.15 3.07 -29.37
N ALA A 253 -0.45 3.31 -30.48
CA ALA A 253 -1.07 3.76 -31.71
C ALA A 253 -2.07 2.72 -32.26
N PRO A 254 -3.19 3.14 -32.88
CA PRO A 254 -4.16 2.23 -33.48
C PRO A 254 -3.54 1.27 -34.51
N SER A 255 -2.54 1.73 -35.29
CA SER A 255 -1.82 0.90 -36.26
C SER A 255 -1.10 -0.28 -35.60
N ASP A 256 -0.48 -0.04 -34.44
CA ASP A 256 0.32 -1.04 -33.72
C ASP A 256 -0.57 -1.95 -32.85
N SER A 257 -1.75 -1.45 -32.48
CA SER A 257 -2.74 -2.14 -31.65
C SER A 257 -3.21 -3.48 -32.25
N ILE A 258 -3.43 -3.54 -33.56
CA ILE A 258 -3.86 -4.78 -34.24
C ILE A 258 -2.75 -5.83 -34.18
N HIS A 259 -1.50 -5.42 -34.42
CA HIS A 259 -0.36 -6.33 -34.36
C HIS A 259 -0.20 -6.93 -32.96
N LEU A 260 -0.32 -6.09 -31.92
CA LEU A 260 -0.26 -6.54 -30.54
C LEU A 260 -1.40 -7.49 -30.17
N LEU A 261 -2.63 -7.22 -30.60
CA LEU A 261 -3.77 -8.10 -30.31
C LEU A 261 -3.65 -9.45 -31.02
N ASN A 262 -3.08 -9.48 -32.22
CA ASN A 262 -2.76 -10.73 -32.91
C ASN A 262 -1.69 -11.53 -32.18
N GLN A 263 -0.61 -10.87 -31.72
CA GLN A 263 0.39 -11.52 -30.87
C GLN A 263 -0.20 -12.00 -29.54
N TRP A 264 -1.14 -11.23 -28.99
CA TRP A 264 -1.74 -11.50 -27.69
C TRP A 264 -2.65 -12.72 -27.69
N SER A 265 -3.55 -12.81 -28.66
CA SER A 265 -4.51 -13.91 -28.76
C SER A 265 -3.91 -15.20 -29.32
N GLY A 266 -2.74 -15.15 -29.95
CA GLY A 266 -2.20 -16.26 -30.73
C GLY A 266 -3.03 -16.59 -31.99
N SER A 267 -3.94 -15.71 -32.40
CA SER A 267 -4.83 -15.84 -33.55
C SER A 267 -4.96 -14.50 -34.28
N GLN A 268 -5.44 -14.51 -35.52
CA GLN A 268 -5.84 -13.25 -36.16
C GLN A 268 -7.10 -12.73 -35.46
N VAL A 269 -6.94 -11.72 -34.61
CA VAL A 269 -8.06 -11.03 -33.99
C VAL A 269 -8.61 -10.06 -35.01
N HIS A 270 -9.83 -10.31 -35.46
CA HIS A 270 -10.67 -9.28 -36.05
C HIS A 270 -11.22 -8.41 -34.92
N VAL A 271 -10.34 -7.56 -34.39
CA VAL A 271 -10.76 -6.49 -33.51
C VAL A 271 -11.57 -5.56 -34.38
N ASP A 272 -12.79 -5.21 -33.97
CA ASP A 272 -13.43 -4.01 -34.48
C ASP A 272 -12.58 -2.82 -33.99
N GLY A 273 -11.44 -2.61 -34.66
CA GLY A 273 -10.40 -1.66 -34.32
C GLY A 273 -10.86 -0.22 -34.40
N SER A 274 -12.17 0.00 -34.59
CA SER A 274 -12.87 1.27 -34.65
C SER A 274 -13.31 1.81 -33.28
N LYS A 275 -13.16 1.04 -32.17
CA LYS A 275 -13.75 1.41 -30.87
C LYS A 275 -12.78 1.56 -29.70
N GLY A 276 -11.66 0.82 -29.66
CA GLY A 276 -10.80 0.77 -28.46
C GLY A 276 -9.51 1.59 -28.53
N LEU A 277 -8.99 2.04 -27.38
CA LEU A 277 -7.61 2.52 -27.22
C LEU A 277 -6.84 1.58 -26.29
N ILE A 278 -5.65 1.11 -26.70
CA ILE A 278 -4.90 0.08 -25.97
C ILE A 278 -3.77 0.68 -25.14
N LEU A 279 -3.60 0.18 -23.93
CA LEU A 279 -2.43 0.44 -23.09
C LEU A 279 -1.62 -0.84 -22.90
N THR A 280 -0.29 -0.70 -22.99
CA THR A 280 0.71 -1.74 -22.74
C THR A 280 1.66 -1.35 -21.60
N ASP A 281 2.64 -2.21 -21.32
CA ASP A 281 3.76 -1.93 -20.40
C ASP A 281 3.26 -1.51 -19.01
N ILE A 282 2.27 -2.25 -18.50
CA ILE A 282 1.66 -1.95 -17.21
C ILE A 282 2.69 -2.12 -16.10
N VAL A 283 2.99 -1.02 -15.41
CA VAL A 283 4.16 -0.94 -14.51
C VAL A 283 3.90 -1.48 -13.10
N ASN A 284 2.65 -1.53 -12.67
CA ASN A 284 2.26 -1.96 -11.34
C ASN A 284 1.40 -3.23 -11.38
N PHE A 285 1.08 -3.75 -10.18
CA PHE A 285 0.35 -5.00 -10.00
C PHE A 285 -0.97 -4.97 -10.76
N PHE A 286 -1.19 -6.00 -11.58
CA PHE A 286 -2.32 -6.08 -12.48
C PHE A 286 -3.44 -6.91 -11.82
N PRO A 287 -4.63 -6.34 -11.60
CA PRO A 287 -5.78 -7.01 -11.01
C PRO A 287 -6.28 -8.18 -11.85
N ARG A 288 -7.34 -8.82 -11.36
CA ARG A 288 -8.08 -9.84 -12.09
C ARG A 288 -8.47 -9.33 -13.50
N ALA A 289 -8.29 -10.17 -14.51
CA ALA A 289 -8.77 -9.85 -15.86
C ALA A 289 -10.30 -9.79 -15.86
N GLY A 290 -10.87 -8.82 -16.58
CA GLY A 290 -12.30 -8.55 -16.61
C GLY A 290 -12.61 -7.14 -17.09
N ARG A 291 -13.88 -6.77 -17.08
CA ARG A 291 -14.36 -5.44 -17.49
C ARG A 291 -14.65 -4.57 -16.27
N TYR A 292 -14.18 -3.33 -16.31
CA TYR A 292 -14.25 -2.39 -15.20
C TYR A 292 -14.84 -1.06 -15.64
N GLU A 293 -15.59 -0.42 -14.74
CA GLU A 293 -15.84 1.02 -14.83
C GLU A 293 -14.58 1.76 -14.41
N THR A 294 -14.22 2.81 -15.15
CA THR A 294 -12.94 3.49 -14.98
C THR A 294 -13.04 4.99 -15.13
N CYS A 295 -12.06 5.67 -14.53
CA CYS A 295 -11.79 7.08 -14.68
C CYS A 295 -10.35 7.23 -15.16
N ILE A 296 -10.17 7.77 -16.38
CA ILE A 296 -8.90 7.73 -17.11
C ILE A 296 -8.33 9.14 -17.21
N THR A 297 -7.03 9.28 -16.97
CA THR A 297 -6.28 10.53 -17.18
C THR A 297 -5.11 10.24 -18.10
N PHE A 298 -4.97 11.01 -19.16
CA PHE A 298 -3.85 10.93 -20.10
C PHE A 298 -2.79 11.96 -19.76
N ASP A 299 -1.53 11.67 -20.05
CA ASP A 299 -0.46 12.65 -19.92
C ASP A 299 -0.78 13.91 -20.74
N GLY A 300 -0.50 15.08 -20.16
CA GLY A 300 -0.80 16.37 -20.80
C GLY A 300 -2.29 16.75 -20.81
N ARG A 301 -3.21 15.90 -20.33
CA ARG A 301 -4.63 16.26 -20.13
C ARG A 301 -4.95 16.45 -18.66
N THR A 302 -5.67 17.53 -18.34
CA THR A 302 -6.08 17.86 -16.96
C THR A 302 -7.42 17.26 -16.57
N ALA A 303 -8.34 17.05 -17.53
CA ALA A 303 -9.67 16.55 -17.26
C ALA A 303 -9.73 15.01 -17.38
N PRO A 304 -10.20 14.30 -16.34
CA PRO A 304 -10.39 12.86 -16.42
C PRO A 304 -11.61 12.51 -17.27
N LEU A 305 -11.56 11.34 -17.92
CA LEU A 305 -12.64 10.80 -18.74
C LEU A 305 -13.22 9.54 -18.10
N TRP A 306 -14.54 9.44 -18.11
CA TRP A 306 -15.25 8.27 -17.60
C TRP A 306 -15.52 7.29 -18.74
N GLY A 307 -15.42 6.01 -18.44
CA GLY A 307 -15.66 4.96 -19.43
C GLY A 307 -15.49 3.56 -18.85
N ALA A 308 -15.47 2.58 -19.74
CA ALA A 308 -15.18 1.20 -19.39
C ALA A 308 -13.81 0.80 -19.93
N ALA A 309 -13.14 -0.08 -19.20
CA ALA A 309 -11.89 -0.68 -19.65
C ALA A 309 -11.93 -2.20 -19.44
N ARG A 310 -11.39 -2.93 -20.40
CA ARG A 310 -11.16 -4.37 -20.28
C ARG A 310 -9.71 -4.62 -19.93
N LEU A 311 -9.48 -5.29 -18.80
CA LEU A 311 -8.18 -5.79 -18.39
C LEU A 311 -8.01 -7.19 -18.94
N CYS A 312 -6.99 -7.39 -19.77
CA CYS A 312 -6.72 -8.63 -20.47
C CYS A 312 -5.35 -9.18 -20.05
N ARG A 313 -5.30 -10.45 -19.64
CA ARG A 313 -4.05 -11.17 -19.33
C ARG A 313 -3.89 -12.33 -20.31
N SER A 314 -2.72 -12.45 -20.93
CA SER A 314 -2.46 -13.55 -21.87
C SER A 314 -2.37 -14.89 -21.16
N ALA A 315 -2.88 -15.94 -21.83
CA ALA A 315 -2.78 -17.33 -21.40
C ALA A 315 -1.53 -18.05 -21.94
N LEU A 316 -0.70 -17.38 -22.76
CA LEU A 316 0.47 -17.99 -23.38
C LEU A 316 1.60 -18.21 -22.37
N ASP A 317 1.68 -19.45 -21.93
CA ASP A 317 2.74 -20.21 -21.24
C ASP A 317 3.58 -19.45 -20.19
N GLU A 318 3.41 -19.83 -18.92
CA GLU A 318 4.15 -19.33 -17.76
C GLU A 318 5.68 -19.48 -17.88
N GLN A 319 6.16 -20.30 -18.81
CA GLN A 319 7.58 -20.59 -19.04
C GLN A 319 8.32 -19.60 -19.95
N GLN A 320 7.62 -18.86 -20.82
CA GLN A 320 8.25 -17.80 -21.61
C GLN A 320 8.07 -16.47 -20.89
N ASP A 321 9.17 -15.84 -20.50
CA ASP A 321 9.26 -14.54 -19.80
C ASP A 321 8.61 -13.39 -20.61
N ARG A 322 7.27 -13.39 -20.68
CA ARG A 322 6.45 -12.43 -21.44
C ARG A 322 5.74 -11.49 -20.48
N ARG A 323 6.51 -10.83 -19.62
CA ARG A 323 6.08 -9.80 -18.64
C ARG A 323 5.24 -8.64 -19.23
N ASN A 324 5.02 -8.58 -20.55
CA ASN A 324 4.40 -7.48 -21.28
C ASN A 324 3.03 -7.78 -21.89
N MET A 325 2.39 -8.92 -21.58
CA MET A 325 1.10 -9.27 -22.21
C MET A 325 -0.15 -8.95 -21.37
N ASP A 326 0.00 -8.15 -20.31
CA ASP A 326 -1.15 -7.50 -19.68
C ASP A 326 -1.51 -6.26 -20.53
N LEU A 327 -2.76 -6.21 -20.98
CA LEU A 327 -3.28 -5.14 -21.81
C LEU A 327 -4.50 -4.51 -21.15
N ILE A 328 -4.66 -3.20 -21.32
CA ILE A 328 -5.90 -2.51 -20.99
C ILE A 328 -6.49 -1.99 -22.29
N ILE A 329 -7.74 -2.35 -22.57
CA ILE A 329 -8.50 -1.85 -23.72
C ILE A 329 -9.52 -0.86 -23.17
N LEU A 330 -9.31 0.43 -23.42
CA LEU A 330 -10.30 1.47 -23.13
C LEU A 330 -11.39 1.41 -24.20
N GLU A 331 -12.63 1.15 -23.79
CA GLU A 331 -13.76 0.98 -24.70
C GLU A 331 -14.25 2.34 -25.21
N ASP A 332 -14.70 2.37 -26.47
CA ASP A 332 -15.18 3.56 -27.20
C ASP A 332 -14.23 4.78 -27.15
N ALA A 333 -12.94 4.55 -26.95
CA ALA A 333 -11.92 5.56 -26.68
C ALA A 333 -10.99 5.87 -27.87
N GLN A 334 -11.12 5.18 -29.01
CA GLN A 334 -10.17 5.36 -30.13
C GLN A 334 -10.14 6.80 -30.67
N HIS A 335 -11.29 7.47 -30.69
CA HIS A 335 -11.42 8.87 -31.10
C HIS A 335 -10.59 9.85 -30.25
N LEU A 336 -10.09 9.41 -29.09
CA LEU A 336 -9.24 10.21 -28.22
C LEU A 336 -7.77 10.19 -28.65
N TRP A 337 -7.38 9.26 -29.55
CA TRP A 337 -5.99 9.03 -29.94
C TRP A 337 -5.32 10.27 -30.53
N ARG A 338 -4.04 10.48 -30.14
CA ARG A 338 -3.11 11.47 -30.69
C ARG A 338 -1.70 10.89 -30.66
N GLU A 339 -0.81 11.37 -31.53
CA GLU A 339 0.57 10.89 -31.64
C GLU A 339 1.39 11.05 -30.35
N ASP A 340 1.06 12.03 -29.51
CA ASP A 340 1.82 12.48 -28.34
C ASP A 340 1.23 12.03 -26.99
N MET A 341 0.26 11.12 -26.97
CA MET A 341 -0.48 10.77 -25.74
C MET A 341 0.36 10.14 -24.63
N GLY A 342 1.55 9.61 -24.94
CA GLY A 342 2.46 9.04 -23.95
C GLY A 342 1.81 7.89 -23.18
N CYS A 343 1.54 8.10 -21.90
CA CYS A 343 0.93 7.10 -21.03
C CYS A 343 -0.42 7.58 -20.47
N ALA A 344 -1.20 6.64 -19.93
CA ALA A 344 -2.46 6.92 -19.26
C ALA A 344 -2.52 6.25 -17.88
N THR A 345 -3.18 6.95 -16.96
CA THR A 345 -3.51 6.45 -15.62
C THR A 345 -4.99 6.07 -15.61
N VAL A 346 -5.28 4.81 -15.32
CA VAL A 346 -6.62 4.23 -15.29
C VAL A 346 -7.00 3.93 -13.85
N GLU A 347 -7.92 4.71 -13.30
CA GLU A 347 -8.46 4.51 -11.96
C GLU A 347 -9.66 3.57 -12.01
N LEU A 348 -9.57 2.42 -11.34
CA LEU A 348 -10.61 1.39 -11.37
C LEU A 348 -11.73 1.73 -10.36
N ARG A 349 -12.95 1.93 -10.86
CA ARG A 349 -14.10 2.41 -10.07
C ARG A 349 -15.00 1.28 -9.59
N ASN A 350 -15.25 0.32 -10.48
CA ASN A 350 -16.11 -0.81 -10.20
C ASN A 350 -15.77 -2.00 -11.11
N TRP A 351 -15.96 -3.21 -10.61
CA TRP A 351 -15.98 -4.42 -11.44
C TRP A 351 -17.36 -4.56 -12.11
N ILE A 352 -17.38 -4.88 -13.40
CA ILE A 352 -18.60 -5.07 -14.17
C ILE A 352 -18.84 -6.58 -14.38
N GLU A 353 -17.91 -7.25 -15.05
CA GLU A 353 -18.05 -8.66 -15.43
C GLU A 353 -16.66 -9.30 -15.69
N PRO A 354 -16.53 -10.64 -15.57
CA PRO A 354 -15.30 -11.37 -15.85
C PRO A 354 -14.84 -11.36 -17.30
#